data_AF-A0A1G8AYK9-F1
#
_entry.id   AF-A0A1G8AYK9-F1
#
_cell.length_a   1.000
_cell.length_b   1.000
_cell.length_c   1.000
_cell.angle_alpha   90.00
_cell.angle_beta   90.00
_cell.angle_gamma   90.00
#
_symmetry.space_group_name_H-M   'P 1'
#
loop_
_entity.id
_entity.type
_entity.pdbx_description
1 polymer ?
#
loop_
_entity_poly.entity_id
_entity_poly.type
_entity_poly.pdbx_seq_one_letter_code
_entity_poly.pdbx_strand_id
1 'polypeptide(L)'
;MATLNFFPSTNGVKIRRTNITTNGVTADIDSHVKEQLTYMNDLLGTPIYIKEGGDFQTVEGMSISELVQLPLKARMYGNSHRKEQQWQEDSLLNTIYKAINNSKYDKIYSLEEYIDAEDKLSLLKFDFKDRLNNNWNNLDLNTRSILSYPNIVNYLLAFGYNAGYTEVNGLTNFIFGNKSGNRNVIIYTQISASRQYIHEERVSVEFNNEKNPVITDILKGNPSFSSLSFSAFVMKTLENYVDNSSELDILKDSKYYKDIPPSMIPKLIKQIKASILPVTDSNIDILLPIFMNEIENTPGWEDDTSDTDGSAPDYSVTFLDDDAATVQVVSDNIRCAAQMFYSMTLGEELDIFSVVNFFTHKFMVRGNIQISDSQLREDLQMYVFSNKFPHPRTGKIIERTRPAERRMFYKQVFNYGNAAVTDDVVVNKEFPKYWRILIMEVARYIQRAQDSPNPESYVSRQTVMQAVEDLQYNLSTHCSGMANVISPIIYDELYFVIKRILNHPEIVKQLVPAGGNWWKVVEMLYEGMKHQRPKTTIHYNKAKLGYEILNSIADYNPTTFEDDKRFSAFISNVDAFIISQAQLQQKEEDENEERGNRDYRRRERHAEKEEDEDATEKLPTPSPSAGKDEWDF
;
A
#
# COMPACT_ATOMS: atom_id res chain seq x y z
N MET A 1 -26.81 -0.78 10.56
CA MET A 1 -26.86 -0.04 9.28
C MET A 1 -26.40 -1.00 8.20
N ALA A 2 -27.32 -1.48 7.37
CA ALA A 2 -27.02 -2.46 6.32
C ALA A 2 -26.53 -1.71 5.07
N THR A 3 -25.29 -1.95 4.67
CA THR A 3 -24.77 -1.52 3.37
C THR A 3 -25.49 -2.34 2.31
N LEU A 4 -26.42 -1.70 1.60
CA LEU A 4 -27.02 -2.21 0.36
C LEU A 4 -25.89 -2.46 -0.66
N ASN A 5 -25.49 -3.72 -0.82
CA ASN A 5 -24.68 -4.16 -1.95
C ASN A 5 -25.57 -4.15 -3.20
N PHE A 6 -25.79 -2.95 -3.74
CA PHE A 6 -26.34 -2.80 -5.08
C PHE A 6 -25.26 -3.27 -6.07
N PHE A 7 -25.51 -4.36 -6.80
CA PHE A 7 -24.75 -4.66 -8.01
C PHE A 7 -25.17 -3.65 -9.08
N PRO A 8 -24.32 -2.70 -9.50
CA PRO A 8 -24.70 -1.77 -10.53
C PRO A 8 -24.67 -2.47 -11.89
N SER A 9 -25.81 -2.44 -12.58
CA SER A 9 -25.86 -2.59 -14.04
C SER A 9 -25.25 -1.32 -14.64
N THR A 10 -23.97 -1.34 -14.96
CA THR A 10 -23.30 -0.20 -15.61
C THR A 10 -22.46 -0.71 -16.77
N ASN A 11 -22.80 -0.22 -17.97
CA ASN A 11 -21.98 -0.19 -19.19
C ASN A 11 -20.74 0.70 -19.00
N GLY A 12 -19.96 0.42 -17.96
CA GLY A 12 -18.67 1.04 -17.69
C GLY A 12 -17.61 -0.04 -17.64
N VAL A 13 -16.44 0.26 -18.20
CA VAL A 13 -15.25 -0.60 -18.24
C VAL A 13 -15.00 -1.25 -16.87
N LYS A 14 -14.98 -2.58 -16.80
CA LYS A 14 -14.77 -3.34 -15.56
C LYS A 14 -13.41 -4.03 -15.63
N ILE A 15 -12.47 -3.52 -14.84
CA ILE A 15 -11.11 -4.06 -14.75
C ILE A 15 -11.14 -5.38 -13.96
N ARG A 16 -10.77 -6.51 -14.57
CA ARG A 16 -10.59 -7.80 -13.88
C ARG A 16 -9.23 -7.82 -13.18
N ARG A 17 -9.22 -7.96 -11.84
CA ARG A 17 -8.00 -8.16 -11.05
C ARG A 17 -7.44 -9.57 -11.22
N THR A 18 -6.13 -9.72 -11.40
CA THR A 18 -5.42 -10.97 -11.10
C THR A 18 -5.09 -11.03 -9.61
N ASN A 19 -5.42 -12.14 -8.94
CA ASN A 19 -5.03 -12.39 -7.56
C ASN A 19 -3.57 -12.87 -7.50
N ILE A 20 -2.61 -11.95 -7.62
CA ILE A 20 -1.21 -12.24 -7.30
C ILE A 20 -0.70 -11.06 -6.48
N THR A 21 -0.61 -11.26 -5.17
CA THR A 21 0.09 -10.36 -4.26
C THR A 21 1.60 -10.59 -4.36
N THR A 22 2.35 -9.55 -4.04
CA THR A 22 3.81 -9.29 -4.18
C THR A 22 4.81 -10.37 -3.75
N ASN A 23 4.38 -11.48 -3.14
CA ASN A 23 5.28 -12.57 -2.70
C ASN A 23 5.10 -13.89 -3.47
N GLY A 24 4.21 -13.97 -4.47
CA GLY A 24 3.87 -15.25 -5.10
C GLY A 24 3.15 -16.25 -4.16
N VAL A 25 3.02 -15.92 -2.87
CA VAL A 25 2.23 -16.65 -1.89
C VAL A 25 0.80 -16.10 -1.97
N THR A 26 -0.08 -16.79 -2.69
CA THR A 26 -1.49 -16.76 -2.29
C THR A 26 -1.50 -17.30 -0.87
N ALA A 27 -1.81 -16.47 0.13
CA ALA A 27 -1.95 -16.97 1.49
C ALA A 27 -3.01 -18.06 1.45
N ASP A 28 -2.58 -19.31 1.62
CA ASP A 28 -3.45 -20.46 1.54
C ASP A 28 -4.55 -20.33 2.60
N ILE A 29 -5.68 -20.99 2.35
CA ILE A 29 -6.72 -21.09 3.36
C ILE A 29 -6.13 -21.85 4.56
N ASP A 30 -6.36 -21.32 5.76
CA ASP A 30 -5.97 -21.96 7.02
C ASP A 30 -6.36 -23.45 7.03
N SER A 31 -5.45 -24.31 7.52
CA SER A 31 -5.61 -25.77 7.45
C SER A 31 -6.88 -26.26 8.13
N HIS A 32 -7.21 -25.72 9.31
CA HIS A 32 -8.40 -26.11 10.06
C HIS A 32 -9.66 -25.54 9.41
N VAL A 33 -9.61 -24.31 8.90
CA VAL A 33 -10.72 -23.74 8.10
C VAL A 33 -11.00 -24.61 6.88
N LYS A 34 -9.95 -25.02 6.14
CA LYS A 34 -10.06 -25.90 4.98
C LYS A 34 -10.59 -27.28 5.34
N GLU A 35 -10.19 -27.83 6.49
CA GLU A 35 -10.71 -29.09 7.01
C GLU A 35 -12.23 -28.98 7.27
N GLN A 36 -12.68 -27.92 7.94
CA GLN A 36 -14.11 -27.73 8.24
C GLN A 36 -14.96 -27.53 6.98
N LEU A 37 -14.47 -26.76 6.00
CA LEU A 37 -15.18 -26.54 4.74
C LEU A 37 -15.25 -27.82 3.90
N THR A 38 -14.15 -28.57 3.81
CA THR A 38 -14.13 -29.87 3.11
C THR A 38 -15.09 -30.84 3.78
N TYR A 39 -15.04 -30.96 5.10
CA TYR A 39 -15.92 -31.85 5.85
C TYR A 39 -17.40 -31.50 5.68
N MET A 40 -17.74 -30.21 5.72
CA MET A 40 -19.11 -29.75 5.49
C MET A 40 -19.56 -29.99 4.05
N ASN A 41 -18.69 -29.74 3.06
CA ASN A 41 -18.97 -30.00 1.66
C ASN A 41 -19.23 -31.49 1.39
N ASP A 42 -18.46 -32.38 2.02
CA ASP A 42 -18.61 -33.82 1.88
C ASP A 42 -19.94 -34.29 2.46
N LEU A 43 -20.30 -33.85 3.67
CA LEU A 43 -21.61 -34.15 4.26
C LEU A 43 -22.77 -33.65 3.39
N LEU A 44 -22.73 -32.39 2.92
CA LEU A 44 -23.79 -31.83 2.08
C LEU A 44 -23.91 -32.51 0.72
N GLY A 45 -22.84 -33.14 0.23
CA GLY A 45 -22.83 -33.89 -1.02
C GLY A 45 -23.33 -35.32 -0.91
N THR A 46 -23.44 -35.86 0.31
CA THR A 46 -23.89 -37.25 0.49
C THR A 46 -25.35 -37.44 0.05
N PRO A 47 -25.66 -38.54 -0.65
CA PRO A 47 -27.02 -38.86 -1.03
C PRO A 47 -27.80 -39.29 0.22
N ILE A 48 -28.85 -38.56 0.56
CA ILE A 48 -29.73 -38.83 1.72
C ILE A 48 -31.23 -38.72 1.37
N TYR A 49 -31.58 -38.40 0.13
CA TYR A 49 -32.96 -38.15 -0.27
C TYR A 49 -33.57 -39.34 -1.01
N ILE A 50 -34.86 -39.56 -0.82
CA ILE A 50 -35.67 -40.55 -1.51
C ILE A 50 -36.74 -39.78 -2.29
N LYS A 51 -37.03 -40.22 -3.51
CA LYS A 51 -38.09 -39.67 -4.34
C LYS A 51 -39.31 -40.58 -4.29
N GLU A 52 -40.32 -40.19 -3.52
CA GLU A 52 -41.60 -40.90 -3.41
C GLU A 52 -42.74 -39.98 -3.88
N GLY A 53 -43.59 -40.46 -4.78
CA GLY A 53 -44.77 -39.69 -5.25
C GLY A 53 -44.47 -38.42 -6.05
N GLY A 54 -43.21 -38.15 -6.39
CA GLY A 54 -42.77 -36.92 -7.07
C GLY A 54 -42.07 -35.93 -6.14
N ASP A 55 -42.24 -36.08 -4.84
CA ASP A 55 -41.61 -35.25 -3.82
C ASP A 55 -40.31 -35.88 -3.31
N PHE A 56 -39.35 -35.03 -2.94
CA PHE A 56 -38.10 -35.46 -2.34
C PHE A 56 -38.19 -35.32 -0.81
N GLN A 57 -37.88 -36.40 -0.11
CA GLN A 57 -37.85 -36.45 1.35
C GLN A 57 -36.57 -37.14 1.82
N THR A 58 -36.14 -36.84 3.03
CA THR A 58 -35.05 -37.59 3.68
C THR A 58 -35.51 -39.00 4.05
N VAL A 59 -34.55 -39.87 4.37
CA VAL A 59 -34.77 -41.21 4.92
C VAL A 59 -35.72 -41.22 6.13
N GLU A 60 -35.78 -40.12 6.89
CA GLU A 60 -36.61 -39.96 8.09
C GLU A 60 -37.96 -39.27 7.79
N GLY A 61 -38.31 -39.05 6.52
CA GLY A 61 -39.58 -38.46 6.09
C GLY A 61 -39.64 -36.93 6.15
N MET A 62 -38.55 -36.26 6.52
CA MET A 62 -38.47 -34.79 6.50
C MET A 62 -38.35 -34.26 5.07
N SER A 63 -39.13 -33.24 4.72
CA SER A 63 -39.04 -32.61 3.39
C SER A 63 -37.74 -31.83 3.20
N ILE A 64 -37.30 -31.63 1.96
CA ILE A 64 -36.09 -30.84 1.68
C ILE A 64 -36.22 -29.39 2.18
N SER A 65 -37.41 -28.79 2.05
CA SER A 65 -37.67 -27.43 2.52
C SER A 65 -37.48 -27.30 4.04
N GLU A 66 -37.94 -28.30 4.81
CA GLU A 66 -37.75 -28.35 6.26
C GLU A 66 -36.28 -28.59 6.63
N LEU A 67 -35.62 -29.53 5.94
CA LEU A 67 -34.23 -29.89 6.24
C LEU A 67 -33.30 -28.69 6.04
N VAL A 68 -33.36 -28.04 4.87
CA VAL A 68 -32.44 -26.96 4.50
C VAL A 68 -32.65 -25.70 5.36
N GLN A 69 -33.82 -25.55 5.98
CA GLN A 69 -34.14 -24.48 6.94
C GLN A 69 -33.64 -24.73 8.37
N LEU A 70 -33.12 -25.94 8.67
CA LEU A 70 -32.53 -26.22 9.98
C LEU A 70 -31.29 -25.32 10.25
N PRO A 71 -31.06 -24.94 11.52
CA PRO A 71 -29.94 -24.10 11.87
C PRO A 71 -28.59 -24.81 11.63
N LEU A 72 -27.66 -24.09 11.02
CA LEU A 72 -26.28 -24.55 10.85
C LEU A 72 -25.48 -24.25 12.12
N LYS A 73 -25.41 -25.22 13.04
CA LYS A 73 -24.69 -25.06 14.31
C LYS A 73 -23.25 -25.55 14.20
N ALA A 74 -22.32 -24.78 14.78
CA ALA A 74 -20.89 -25.05 14.71
C ALA A 74 -20.50 -26.36 15.40
N ARG A 75 -19.46 -27.02 14.89
CA ARG A 75 -18.95 -28.30 15.39
C ARG A 75 -18.41 -28.15 16.81
N MET A 76 -18.67 -29.14 17.66
CA MET A 76 -18.23 -29.22 19.05
C MET A 76 -17.02 -30.17 19.17
N TYR A 77 -16.09 -29.83 20.05
CA TYR A 77 -14.84 -30.57 20.27
C TYR A 77 -14.67 -30.93 21.76
N GLY A 78 -14.06 -32.07 22.08
CA GLY A 78 -13.75 -32.46 23.46
C GLY A 78 -13.78 -33.96 23.73
N ASN A 79 -13.17 -34.39 24.83
CA ASN A 79 -13.05 -35.80 25.24
C ASN A 79 -14.42 -36.51 25.47
N SER A 80 -15.48 -35.75 25.70
CA SER A 80 -16.86 -36.25 25.87
C SER A 80 -17.60 -36.50 24.55
N HIS A 81 -17.11 -35.98 23.42
CA HIS A 81 -17.81 -36.03 22.13
C HIS A 81 -17.09 -36.97 21.16
N ARG A 82 -17.67 -38.15 20.93
CA ARG A 82 -17.26 -39.05 19.83
C ARG A 82 -17.54 -38.39 18.48
N LYS A 83 -16.92 -38.88 17.40
CA LYS A 83 -17.17 -38.39 16.01
C LYS A 83 -18.66 -38.27 15.67
N GLU A 84 -19.49 -39.12 16.26
CA GLU A 84 -20.94 -39.18 16.08
C GLU A 84 -21.75 -38.07 16.80
N GLN A 85 -21.15 -37.30 17.71
CA GLN A 85 -21.82 -36.30 18.56
C GLN A 85 -21.20 -34.90 18.44
N GLN A 86 -20.60 -34.60 17.30
CA GLN A 86 -19.89 -33.33 17.09
C GLN A 86 -20.83 -32.17 16.73
N TRP A 87 -22.13 -32.40 16.56
CA TRP A 87 -23.14 -31.35 16.35
C TRP A 87 -24.27 -31.48 17.37
N GLN A 88 -24.92 -30.36 17.67
CA GLN A 88 -26.12 -30.36 18.50
C GLN A 88 -27.28 -31.07 17.79
N GLU A 89 -28.22 -31.63 18.57
CA GLU A 89 -29.25 -32.53 18.04
C GLU A 89 -30.11 -31.92 16.91
N ASP A 90 -30.41 -30.62 17.01
CA ASP A 90 -31.24 -29.87 16.05
C ASP A 90 -30.45 -29.21 14.90
N SER A 91 -29.17 -29.55 14.72
CA SER A 91 -28.34 -28.98 13.66
C SER A 91 -28.60 -29.66 12.31
N LEU A 92 -28.60 -28.88 11.22
CA LEU A 92 -28.66 -29.41 9.84
C LEU A 92 -27.68 -30.58 9.63
N LEU A 93 -26.41 -30.37 10.00
CA LEU A 93 -25.35 -31.37 9.77
C LEU A 93 -25.54 -32.62 10.63
N ASN A 94 -26.17 -32.50 11.81
CA ASN A 94 -26.48 -33.65 12.65
C ASN A 94 -27.57 -34.52 12.02
N THR A 95 -28.62 -33.90 11.49
CA THR A 95 -29.71 -34.61 10.80
C THR A 95 -29.19 -35.32 9.56
N ILE A 96 -28.33 -34.67 8.78
CA ILE A 96 -27.66 -35.29 7.63
C ILE A 96 -26.80 -36.49 8.09
N TYR A 97 -26.00 -36.30 9.14
CA TYR A 97 -25.15 -37.37 9.66
C TYR A 97 -25.95 -38.58 10.15
N LYS A 98 -27.06 -38.37 10.87
CA LYS A 98 -27.98 -39.43 11.29
C LYS A 98 -28.61 -40.14 10.09
N ALA A 99 -29.08 -39.38 9.10
CA ALA A 99 -29.67 -39.93 7.88
C ALA A 99 -28.69 -40.83 7.11
N ILE A 100 -27.41 -40.43 7.00
CA ILE A 100 -26.36 -41.25 6.38
C ILE A 100 -26.24 -42.60 7.10
N ASN A 101 -26.09 -42.59 8.43
CA ASN A 101 -25.90 -43.81 9.22
C ASN A 101 -27.14 -44.71 9.28
N ASN A 102 -28.34 -44.14 9.11
CA ASN A 102 -29.61 -44.86 9.13
C ASN A 102 -30.05 -45.37 7.74
N SER A 103 -29.38 -44.96 6.66
CA SER A 103 -29.79 -45.27 5.29
C SER A 103 -29.62 -46.76 4.95
N LYS A 104 -30.74 -47.42 4.60
CA LYS A 104 -30.81 -48.81 4.11
C LYS A 104 -31.41 -48.94 2.71
N TYR A 105 -31.51 -47.84 1.98
CA TYR A 105 -32.29 -47.75 0.73
C TYR A 105 -31.41 -47.91 -0.51
N ASP A 106 -31.91 -48.63 -1.52
CA ASP A 106 -31.17 -48.93 -2.76
C ASP A 106 -31.12 -47.75 -3.76
N LYS A 107 -32.02 -46.76 -3.63
CA LYS A 107 -32.07 -45.56 -4.48
C LYS A 107 -32.13 -44.32 -3.61
N ILE A 108 -30.98 -43.67 -3.46
CA ILE A 108 -30.83 -42.45 -2.68
C ILE A 108 -30.25 -41.38 -3.61
N TYR A 109 -30.79 -40.18 -3.50
CA TYR A 109 -30.44 -39.02 -4.31
C TYR A 109 -29.65 -37.99 -3.51
N SER A 110 -28.78 -37.24 -4.18
CA SER A 110 -28.04 -36.12 -3.60
C SER A 110 -28.81 -34.80 -3.70
N LEU A 111 -28.34 -33.77 -2.98
CA LEU A 111 -28.91 -32.43 -3.09
C LEU A 111 -28.71 -31.85 -4.50
N GLU A 112 -27.62 -32.21 -5.17
CA GLU A 112 -27.36 -31.82 -6.56
C GLU A 112 -28.39 -32.41 -7.52
N GLU A 113 -28.71 -33.70 -7.37
CA GLU A 113 -29.72 -34.36 -8.21
C GLU A 113 -31.12 -33.81 -7.97
N TYR A 114 -31.43 -33.37 -6.74
CA TYR A 114 -32.65 -32.60 -6.47
C TYR A 114 -32.68 -31.28 -7.23
N ILE A 115 -31.58 -30.51 -7.20
CA ILE A 115 -31.48 -29.24 -7.92
C ILE A 115 -31.63 -29.43 -9.42
N ASP A 116 -30.99 -30.46 -9.97
CA ASP A 116 -31.02 -30.74 -11.40
C ASP A 116 -32.37 -31.33 -11.86
N ALA A 117 -33.14 -31.96 -10.94
CA ALA A 117 -34.48 -32.48 -11.22
C ALA A 117 -35.59 -31.41 -11.24
N GLU A 118 -35.36 -30.24 -10.63
CA GLU A 118 -36.29 -29.12 -10.59
C GLU A 118 -35.88 -28.07 -11.64
N ASP A 119 -36.63 -27.98 -12.75
CA ASP A 119 -36.30 -27.12 -13.91
C ASP A 119 -35.94 -25.67 -13.51
N LYS A 120 -36.72 -25.09 -12.59
CA LYS A 120 -36.51 -23.71 -12.12
C LYS A 120 -35.22 -23.57 -11.30
N LEU A 121 -34.90 -24.55 -10.46
CA LEU A 121 -33.74 -24.50 -9.58
C LEU A 121 -32.45 -24.76 -10.38
N SER A 122 -32.50 -25.64 -11.38
CA SER A 122 -31.42 -25.88 -12.33
C SER A 122 -31.07 -24.63 -13.14
N LEU A 123 -32.08 -23.91 -13.67
CA LEU A 123 -31.87 -22.62 -14.33
C LEU A 123 -31.25 -21.57 -13.39
N LEU A 124 -31.76 -21.48 -12.16
CA LEU A 124 -31.19 -20.58 -11.14
C LEU A 124 -29.73 -20.91 -10.80
N LYS A 125 -29.37 -22.20 -10.72
CA LYS A 125 -27.99 -22.66 -10.50
C LYS A 125 -27.09 -22.20 -11.65
N PHE A 126 -27.53 -22.34 -12.89
CA PHE A 126 -26.78 -21.89 -14.07
C PHE A 126 -26.56 -20.37 -14.06
N ASP A 127 -27.64 -19.60 -13.91
CA ASP A 127 -27.58 -18.13 -13.89
C ASP A 127 -26.75 -17.59 -12.71
N PHE A 128 -26.86 -18.22 -11.54
CA PHE A 128 -26.05 -17.86 -10.39
C PHE A 128 -24.58 -18.16 -10.64
N LYS A 129 -24.24 -19.31 -11.21
CA LYS A 129 -22.86 -19.68 -11.54
C LYS A 129 -22.24 -18.72 -12.55
N ASP A 130 -22.99 -18.30 -13.56
CA ASP A 130 -22.51 -17.30 -14.52
C ASP A 130 -22.23 -15.94 -13.85
N ARG A 131 -23.15 -15.47 -13.00
CA ARG A 131 -22.94 -14.24 -12.22
C ARG A 131 -21.79 -14.34 -11.22
N LEU A 132 -21.62 -15.50 -10.61
CA LEU A 132 -20.55 -15.77 -9.66
C LEU A 132 -19.21 -15.77 -10.38
N ASN A 133 -19.09 -16.41 -11.54
CA ASN A 133 -17.88 -16.34 -12.38
C ASN A 133 -17.55 -14.90 -12.79
N ASN A 134 -18.57 -14.11 -13.14
CA ASN A 134 -18.39 -12.72 -13.53
C ASN A 134 -17.97 -11.80 -12.37
N ASN A 135 -18.28 -12.17 -11.12
CA ASN A 135 -17.96 -11.37 -9.94
C ASN A 135 -16.92 -12.02 -9.01
N TRP A 136 -16.36 -13.17 -9.39
CA TRP A 136 -15.51 -14.01 -8.53
C TRP A 136 -14.37 -13.25 -7.87
N ASN A 137 -13.73 -12.36 -8.62
CA ASN A 137 -12.57 -11.58 -8.14
C ASN A 137 -12.94 -10.38 -7.26
N ASN A 138 -14.22 -9.99 -7.22
CA ASN A 138 -14.72 -8.91 -6.35
C ASN A 138 -15.20 -9.42 -4.98
N LEU A 139 -15.24 -10.74 -4.81
CA LEU A 139 -15.64 -11.38 -3.57
C LEU A 139 -14.46 -11.37 -2.60
N ASP A 140 -14.74 -11.12 -1.32
CA ASP A 140 -13.76 -11.24 -0.24
C ASP A 140 -13.26 -12.69 -0.11
N LEU A 141 -12.08 -12.87 0.49
CA LEU A 141 -11.43 -14.18 0.60
C LEU A 141 -12.34 -15.22 1.28
N ASN A 142 -13.04 -14.85 2.36
CA ASN A 142 -13.92 -15.75 3.10
C ASN A 142 -15.07 -16.22 2.19
N THR A 143 -15.73 -15.30 1.52
CA THR A 143 -16.79 -15.63 0.55
C THR A 143 -16.30 -16.48 -0.60
N ARG A 144 -15.13 -16.19 -1.18
CA ARG A 144 -14.54 -17.03 -2.24
C ARG A 144 -14.22 -18.44 -1.77
N SER A 145 -13.63 -18.57 -0.59
CA SER A 145 -13.26 -19.87 -0.04
C SER A 145 -14.48 -20.76 0.16
N ILE A 146 -15.61 -20.21 0.62
CA ILE A 146 -16.87 -20.94 0.80
C ILE A 146 -17.48 -21.31 -0.55
N LEU A 147 -17.57 -20.35 -1.46
CA LEU A 147 -18.20 -20.56 -2.76
C LEU A 147 -17.35 -21.40 -3.73
N SER A 148 -16.13 -21.77 -3.34
CA SER A 148 -15.29 -22.71 -4.09
C SER A 148 -15.78 -24.16 -3.96
N TYR A 149 -16.63 -24.45 -2.96
CA TYR A 149 -17.15 -25.78 -2.67
C TYR A 149 -18.55 -25.98 -3.27
N PRO A 150 -18.73 -26.88 -4.25
CA PRO A 150 -19.99 -27.03 -4.98
C PRO A 150 -21.20 -27.39 -4.11
N ASN A 151 -21.04 -28.27 -3.11
CA ASN A 151 -22.17 -28.72 -2.30
C ASN A 151 -22.65 -27.64 -1.32
N ILE A 152 -21.74 -26.77 -0.89
CA ILE A 152 -22.09 -25.59 -0.09
C ILE A 152 -22.89 -24.60 -0.95
N VAL A 153 -22.47 -24.39 -2.21
CA VAL A 153 -23.22 -23.55 -3.15
C VAL A 153 -24.62 -24.14 -3.40
N ASN A 154 -24.71 -25.44 -3.65
CA ASN A 154 -25.98 -26.16 -3.83
C ASN A 154 -26.90 -26.01 -2.60
N TYR A 155 -26.35 -26.13 -1.39
CA TYR A 155 -27.08 -25.85 -0.15
C TYR A 155 -27.64 -24.43 -0.09
N LEU A 156 -26.81 -23.42 -0.36
CA LEU A 156 -27.23 -22.01 -0.34
C LEU A 156 -28.30 -21.70 -1.39
N LEU A 157 -28.21 -22.32 -2.57
CA LEU A 157 -29.21 -22.20 -3.64
C LEU A 157 -30.54 -22.84 -3.24
N ALA A 158 -30.52 -24.08 -2.75
CA ALA A 158 -31.71 -24.78 -2.27
C ALA A 158 -32.35 -24.03 -1.10
N PHE A 159 -31.55 -23.45 -0.20
CA PHE A 159 -32.05 -22.69 0.94
C PHE A 159 -32.75 -21.41 0.52
N GLY A 160 -32.11 -20.63 -0.36
CA GLY A 160 -32.71 -19.40 -0.88
C GLY A 160 -33.98 -19.68 -1.68
N TYR A 161 -33.99 -20.71 -2.52
CA TYR A 161 -35.18 -21.11 -3.27
C TYR A 161 -36.35 -21.48 -2.35
N ASN A 162 -36.10 -22.32 -1.35
CA ASN A 162 -37.11 -22.74 -0.37
C ASN A 162 -37.52 -21.63 0.61
N ALA A 163 -36.72 -20.57 0.74
CA ALA A 163 -37.07 -19.35 1.46
C ALA A 163 -37.92 -18.36 0.61
N GLY A 164 -38.22 -18.71 -0.65
CA GLY A 164 -39.06 -17.92 -1.55
C GLY A 164 -38.31 -17.03 -2.54
N TYR A 165 -36.98 -17.12 -2.63
CA TYR A 165 -36.17 -16.35 -3.59
C TYR A 165 -36.06 -17.12 -4.91
N THR A 166 -37.09 -17.03 -5.74
CA THR A 166 -37.17 -17.73 -7.04
C THR A 166 -36.52 -16.99 -8.21
N GLU A 167 -35.98 -15.79 -7.98
CA GLU A 167 -35.29 -14.99 -8.98
C GLU A 167 -33.79 -14.86 -8.67
N VAL A 168 -32.96 -14.84 -9.71
CA VAL A 168 -31.49 -14.78 -9.57
C VAL A 168 -31.04 -13.56 -8.77
N ASN A 169 -31.65 -12.39 -8.98
CA ASN A 169 -31.33 -11.17 -8.21
C ASN A 169 -31.66 -11.33 -6.73
N GLY A 170 -32.85 -11.87 -6.42
CA GLY A 170 -33.28 -12.14 -5.06
C GLY A 170 -32.37 -13.14 -4.36
N LEU A 171 -32.01 -14.21 -5.06
CA LEU A 171 -31.12 -15.26 -4.57
C LEU A 171 -29.69 -14.75 -4.33
N THR A 172 -29.18 -13.93 -5.24
CA THR A 172 -27.87 -13.27 -5.08
C THR A 172 -27.87 -12.38 -3.84
N ASN A 173 -28.92 -11.57 -3.65
CA ASN A 173 -29.06 -10.70 -2.47
C ASN A 173 -29.23 -11.50 -1.18
N PHE A 174 -29.91 -12.64 -1.23
CA PHE A 174 -30.02 -13.56 -0.10
C PHE A 174 -28.65 -14.11 0.29
N ILE A 175 -27.90 -14.65 -0.67
CA ILE A 175 -26.60 -15.27 -0.41
C ILE A 175 -25.59 -14.26 0.14
N PHE A 176 -25.49 -13.05 -0.45
CA PHE A 176 -24.48 -12.07 -0.03
C PHE A 176 -24.95 -11.09 1.04
N GLY A 177 -26.24 -10.83 1.16
CA GLY A 177 -26.80 -9.78 2.02
C GLY A 177 -27.53 -10.28 3.27
N ASN A 178 -28.02 -11.52 3.28
CA ASN A 178 -28.75 -12.07 4.42
C ASN A 178 -27.80 -12.74 5.43
N LYS A 179 -28.09 -12.58 6.73
CA LYS A 179 -27.37 -13.28 7.82
C LYS A 179 -27.46 -14.80 7.66
N SER A 180 -28.58 -15.30 7.14
CA SER A 180 -28.80 -16.74 6.92
C SER A 180 -28.11 -17.27 5.65
N GLY A 181 -27.62 -16.40 4.76
CA GLY A 181 -26.92 -16.77 3.54
C GLY A 181 -25.47 -17.18 3.80
N ASN A 182 -24.54 -16.65 2.99
CA ASN A 182 -23.11 -16.94 3.10
C ASN A 182 -22.54 -16.61 4.50
N ARG A 183 -23.06 -15.57 5.17
CA ARG A 183 -22.61 -15.21 6.52
C ARG A 183 -22.81 -16.32 7.54
N ASN A 184 -23.85 -17.14 7.40
CA ASN A 184 -24.11 -18.27 8.29
C ASN A 184 -23.02 -19.34 8.16
N VAL A 185 -22.60 -19.62 6.92
CA VAL A 185 -21.51 -20.55 6.63
C VAL A 185 -20.16 -20.02 7.11
N ILE A 186 -19.92 -18.70 6.98
CA ILE A 186 -18.74 -18.05 7.54
C ILE A 186 -18.68 -18.25 9.05
N ILE A 187 -19.79 -17.98 9.76
CA ILE A 187 -19.88 -18.12 11.22
C ILE A 187 -19.64 -19.57 11.65
N TYR A 188 -20.28 -20.54 10.98
CA TYR A 188 -20.05 -21.97 11.23
C TYR A 188 -18.57 -22.33 11.14
N THR A 189 -17.91 -21.87 10.08
CA THR A 189 -16.51 -22.20 9.79
C THR A 189 -15.57 -21.54 10.79
N GLN A 190 -15.76 -20.25 11.09
CA GLN A 190 -14.96 -19.52 12.09
C GLN A 190 -15.04 -20.19 13.45
N ILE A 191 -16.25 -20.46 13.96
CA ILE A 191 -16.41 -21.06 15.28
C ILE A 191 -15.84 -22.48 15.31
N SER A 192 -16.11 -23.30 14.29
CA SER A 192 -15.66 -24.70 14.27
C SER A 192 -14.13 -24.78 14.21
N ALA A 193 -13.48 -23.98 13.36
CA ALA A 193 -12.02 -23.93 13.27
C ALA A 193 -11.40 -23.35 14.55
N SER A 194 -11.96 -22.27 15.12
CA SER A 194 -11.48 -21.73 16.40
C SER A 194 -11.60 -22.72 17.55
N ARG A 195 -12.69 -23.49 17.63
CA ARG A 195 -12.84 -24.54 18.66
C ARG A 195 -11.79 -25.64 18.53
N GLN A 196 -11.40 -25.98 17.31
CA GLN A 196 -10.33 -26.94 17.08
C GLN A 196 -8.99 -26.41 17.59
N TYR A 197 -8.63 -25.15 17.26
CA TYR A 197 -7.45 -24.48 17.83
C TYR A 197 -7.48 -24.45 19.36
N ILE A 198 -8.60 -24.07 19.97
CA ILE A 198 -8.73 -24.00 21.44
C ILE A 198 -8.57 -25.39 22.08
N HIS A 199 -9.12 -26.42 21.44
CA HIS A 199 -9.01 -27.81 21.90
C HIS A 199 -7.57 -28.32 21.81
N GLU A 200 -6.86 -28.03 20.72
CA GLU A 200 -5.45 -28.41 20.51
C GLU A 200 -4.52 -27.72 21.52
N GLU A 201 -4.75 -26.44 21.81
CA GLU A 201 -4.02 -25.66 22.81
C GLU A 201 -4.36 -26.02 24.27
N ARG A 202 -5.35 -26.90 24.49
CA ARG A 202 -5.82 -27.34 25.82
C ARG A 202 -6.18 -26.19 26.77
N VAL A 203 -6.68 -25.07 26.24
CA VAL A 203 -7.07 -23.92 27.07
C VAL A 203 -8.35 -24.25 27.85
N SER A 204 -8.34 -24.02 29.17
CA SER A 204 -9.46 -24.33 30.08
C SER A 204 -10.59 -23.29 29.99
N VAL A 205 -11.19 -23.13 28.81
CA VAL A 205 -12.36 -22.25 28.58
C VAL A 205 -13.51 -23.10 28.05
N GLU A 206 -14.75 -22.81 28.45
CA GLU A 206 -15.95 -23.49 27.92
C GLU A 206 -16.21 -23.06 26.46
N PHE A 207 -15.48 -23.61 25.50
CA PHE A 207 -15.50 -23.17 24.09
C PHE A 207 -16.65 -23.76 23.25
N ASN A 208 -17.36 -24.78 23.73
CA ASN A 208 -18.48 -25.41 23.02
C ASN A 208 -19.79 -24.62 23.12
N ASN A 209 -19.87 -23.63 24.02
CA ASN A 209 -21.02 -22.76 24.13
C ASN A 209 -20.87 -21.54 23.22
N GLU A 210 -21.79 -21.35 22.27
CA GLU A 210 -21.77 -20.21 21.33
C GLU A 210 -21.91 -18.84 22.03
N LYS A 211 -22.42 -18.83 23.27
CA LYS A 211 -22.55 -17.60 24.09
C LYS A 211 -21.30 -17.26 24.88
N ASN A 212 -20.25 -18.08 24.83
CA ASN A 212 -19.03 -17.82 25.57
C ASN A 212 -18.36 -16.52 25.05
N PRO A 213 -17.90 -15.62 25.94
CA PRO A 213 -17.25 -14.36 25.56
C PRO A 213 -16.10 -14.54 24.53
N VAL A 214 -15.29 -15.60 24.65
CA VAL A 214 -14.20 -15.89 23.70
C VAL A 214 -14.74 -16.08 22.28
N ILE A 215 -15.78 -16.90 22.13
CA ILE A 215 -16.41 -17.12 20.83
C ILE A 215 -17.09 -15.84 20.32
N THR A 216 -17.73 -15.08 21.20
CA THR A 216 -18.36 -13.81 20.79
C THR A 216 -17.35 -12.77 20.30
N ASP A 217 -16.15 -12.73 20.89
CA ASP A 217 -15.11 -11.79 20.48
C ASP A 217 -14.43 -12.22 19.18
N ILE A 218 -14.24 -13.52 18.97
CA ILE A 218 -13.81 -14.07 17.67
C ILE A 218 -14.81 -13.67 16.57
N LEU A 219 -16.11 -13.81 16.84
CA LEU A 219 -17.15 -13.44 15.88
C LEU A 219 -17.25 -11.93 15.61
N LYS A 220 -17.01 -11.10 16.63
CA LYS A 220 -16.94 -9.64 16.47
C LYS A 220 -15.74 -9.24 15.62
N GLY A 221 -14.60 -9.90 15.81
CA GLY A 221 -13.38 -9.65 15.04
C GLY A 221 -13.48 -10.01 13.56
N ASN A 222 -14.32 -11.01 13.23
CA ASN A 222 -14.52 -11.51 11.87
C ASN A 222 -13.19 -11.78 11.12
N PRO A 223 -12.33 -12.70 11.63
CA PRO A 223 -11.04 -12.96 11.03
C PRO A 223 -11.16 -13.46 9.57
N SER A 224 -10.18 -13.09 8.76
CA SER A 224 -10.01 -13.60 7.39
C SER A 224 -9.58 -15.09 7.44
N PHE A 225 -9.98 -15.89 6.46
CA PHE A 225 -9.67 -17.33 6.37
C PHE A 225 -8.25 -17.64 5.89
N SER A 226 -7.45 -16.60 5.65
CA SER A 226 -6.03 -16.74 5.30
C SER A 226 -5.25 -17.34 6.47
N SER A 227 -4.39 -18.31 6.17
CA SER A 227 -3.47 -18.96 7.13
C SER A 227 -2.60 -17.99 7.90
N LEU A 228 -2.24 -16.85 7.30
CA LEU A 228 -1.43 -15.80 7.93
C LEU A 228 -2.21 -14.99 8.98
N SER A 229 -3.54 -15.01 8.92
CA SER A 229 -4.39 -14.11 9.71
C SER A 229 -5.31 -14.84 10.68
N PHE A 230 -5.83 -16.00 10.29
CA PHE A 230 -6.85 -16.70 11.08
C PHE A 230 -6.27 -17.24 12.38
N SER A 231 -5.20 -18.04 12.28
CA SER A 231 -4.47 -18.63 13.42
C SER A 231 -3.97 -17.56 14.38
N ALA A 232 -3.23 -16.56 13.87
CA ALA A 232 -2.69 -15.46 14.65
C ALA A 232 -3.79 -14.66 15.38
N PHE A 233 -4.93 -14.42 14.73
CA PHE A 233 -6.05 -13.72 15.36
C PHE A 233 -6.70 -14.54 16.48
N VAL A 234 -6.89 -15.84 16.27
CA VAL A 234 -7.43 -16.75 17.29
C VAL A 234 -6.48 -16.84 18.48
N MET A 235 -5.18 -17.05 18.24
CA MET A 235 -4.17 -17.13 19.28
C MET A 235 -4.05 -15.84 20.08
N LYS A 236 -3.97 -14.68 19.43
CA LYS A 236 -3.97 -13.37 20.11
C LYS A 236 -5.23 -13.15 20.94
N THR A 237 -6.39 -13.60 20.45
CA THR A 237 -7.63 -13.50 21.21
C THR A 237 -7.54 -14.38 22.45
N LEU A 238 -7.01 -15.60 22.33
CA LEU A 238 -6.80 -16.50 23.46
C LEU A 238 -5.79 -15.97 24.46
N GLU A 239 -4.67 -15.40 24.01
CA GLU A 239 -3.67 -14.74 24.85
C GLU A 239 -4.30 -13.67 25.74
N ASN A 240 -5.16 -12.80 25.19
CA ASN A 240 -5.88 -11.81 26.01
C ASN A 240 -6.74 -12.42 27.12
N TYR A 241 -7.21 -13.66 26.96
CA TYR A 241 -7.98 -14.39 27.97
C TYR A 241 -7.09 -15.24 28.90
N VAL A 242 -5.91 -15.66 28.44
CA VAL A 242 -4.89 -16.35 29.25
C VAL A 242 -4.14 -15.35 30.14
N ASP A 243 -3.85 -14.15 29.64
CA ASP A 243 -3.20 -13.05 30.34
C ASP A 243 -4.12 -12.38 31.39
N ASN A 244 -5.44 -12.53 31.25
CA ASN A 244 -6.44 -12.10 32.25
C ASN A 244 -6.91 -13.25 33.16
N SER A 245 -6.08 -14.26 33.37
CA SER A 245 -6.42 -15.39 34.23
C SER A 245 -6.09 -15.12 35.70
N SER A 246 -6.85 -15.72 36.62
CA SER A 246 -6.67 -15.60 38.08
C SER A 246 -5.23 -15.89 38.53
N GLU A 247 -4.50 -16.70 37.77
CA GLU A 247 -3.13 -17.11 38.01
C GLU A 247 -2.11 -15.97 37.77
N LEU A 248 -2.43 -15.01 36.90
CA LEU A 248 -1.63 -13.80 36.72
C LEU A 248 -1.78 -12.86 37.93
N ASP A 249 -2.95 -12.84 38.57
CA ASP A 249 -3.13 -12.09 39.82
C ASP A 249 -2.35 -12.75 40.97
N ILE A 250 -2.34 -14.09 41.06
CA ILE A 250 -1.48 -14.82 42.02
C ILE A 250 0.02 -14.53 41.73
N LEU A 251 0.42 -14.46 40.46
CA LEU A 251 1.80 -14.11 40.06
C LEU A 251 2.17 -12.68 40.44
N LYS A 252 1.27 -11.71 40.26
CA LYS A 252 1.50 -10.30 40.66
C LYS A 252 1.70 -10.15 42.17
N ASP A 253 1.05 -11.00 42.95
CA ASP A 253 1.15 -11.01 44.41
C ASP A 253 2.43 -11.70 44.93
N SER A 254 3.19 -12.37 44.05
CA SER A 254 4.49 -12.97 44.37
C SER A 254 5.60 -11.94 44.56
N LYS A 255 6.52 -12.21 45.50
CA LYS A 255 7.69 -11.35 45.73
C LYS A 255 8.65 -11.28 44.54
N TYR A 256 8.66 -12.31 43.70
CA TYR A 256 9.59 -12.44 42.59
C TYR A 256 9.05 -11.87 41.27
N TYR A 257 7.82 -11.35 41.24
CA TYR A 257 7.17 -10.88 40.02
C TYR A 257 8.01 -9.86 39.22
N LYS A 258 8.72 -8.97 39.92
CA LYS A 258 9.55 -7.93 39.29
C LYS A 258 10.82 -8.46 38.62
N ASP A 259 11.23 -9.67 38.98
CA ASP A 259 12.45 -10.31 38.49
C ASP A 259 12.17 -11.27 37.32
N ILE A 260 10.90 -11.44 36.93
CA ILE A 260 10.48 -12.32 35.84
C ILE A 260 10.56 -11.57 34.50
N PRO A 261 11.29 -12.09 33.49
CA PRO A 261 11.25 -11.55 32.14
C PRO A 261 9.83 -11.56 31.55
N PRO A 262 9.38 -10.51 30.85
CA PRO A 262 8.02 -10.43 30.31
C PRO A 262 7.65 -11.61 29.39
N SER A 263 8.63 -12.14 28.64
CA SER A 263 8.48 -13.31 27.76
C SER A 263 8.27 -14.63 28.52
N MET A 264 8.66 -14.70 29.80
CA MET A 264 8.55 -15.90 30.63
C MET A 264 7.18 -16.00 31.32
N ILE A 265 6.45 -14.89 31.46
CA ILE A 265 5.16 -14.82 32.16
C ILE A 265 4.11 -15.79 31.57
N PRO A 266 3.90 -15.87 30.23
CA PRO A 266 2.93 -16.80 29.66
C PRO A 266 3.29 -18.27 29.90
N LYS A 267 4.59 -18.61 29.82
CA LYS A 267 5.10 -19.97 30.07
C LYS A 267 4.96 -20.36 31.55
N LEU A 268 5.18 -19.41 32.47
CA LEU A 268 4.96 -19.61 33.91
C LEU A 268 3.48 -19.84 34.24
N ILE A 269 2.57 -19.10 33.63
CA ILE A 269 1.12 -19.34 33.78
C ILE A 269 0.75 -20.74 33.30
N LYS A 270 1.34 -21.20 32.18
CA LYS A 270 1.13 -22.56 31.66
C LYS A 270 1.62 -23.63 32.63
N GLN A 271 2.80 -23.46 33.23
CA GLN A 271 3.35 -24.38 34.24
C GLN A 271 2.54 -24.38 35.54
N ILE A 272 2.12 -23.21 36.03
CA ILE A 272 1.25 -23.06 37.20
C ILE A 272 -0.06 -23.84 37.00
N LYS A 273 -0.65 -23.76 35.80
CA LYS A 273 -1.88 -24.48 35.44
C LYS A 273 -1.67 -25.99 35.23
N ALA A 274 -0.50 -26.41 34.78
CA ALA A 274 -0.14 -27.82 34.60
C ALA A 274 0.27 -28.49 35.93
N SER A 275 0.53 -27.72 36.97
CA SER A 275 1.00 -28.22 38.24
C SER A 275 -0.05 -29.09 38.95
N ILE A 276 0.41 -30.21 39.51
CA ILE A 276 -0.44 -31.17 40.24
C ILE A 276 -0.91 -30.59 41.58
N LEU A 277 -0.21 -29.58 42.10
CA LEU A 277 -0.51 -28.91 43.35
C LEU A 277 -1.23 -27.59 43.06
N PRO A 278 -2.40 -27.32 43.66
CA PRO A 278 -3.09 -26.06 43.45
C PRO A 278 -2.21 -24.89 43.95
N VAL A 279 -1.85 -23.99 43.03
CA VAL A 279 -1.08 -22.78 43.35
C VAL A 279 -2.03 -21.73 43.92
N THR A 280 -1.66 -21.16 45.05
CA THR A 280 -2.40 -20.15 45.81
C THR A 280 -1.43 -19.06 46.27
N ASP A 281 -1.94 -17.91 46.71
CA ASP A 281 -1.14 -16.78 47.20
C ASP A 281 -0.16 -17.20 48.33
N SER A 282 -0.51 -18.25 49.08
CA SER A 282 0.30 -18.76 50.19
C SER A 282 1.51 -19.61 49.78
N ASN A 283 1.50 -20.20 48.58
CA ASN A 283 2.53 -21.16 48.14
C ASN A 283 3.28 -20.72 46.87
N ILE A 284 2.85 -19.66 46.19
CA ILE A 284 3.46 -19.22 44.95
C ILE A 284 4.93 -18.79 45.13
N ASP A 285 5.28 -18.14 46.24
CA ASP A 285 6.67 -17.78 46.56
C ASP A 285 7.60 -19.01 46.64
N ILE A 286 7.07 -20.20 46.95
CA ILE A 286 7.84 -21.45 47.08
C ILE A 286 7.93 -22.19 45.75
N LEU A 287 6.85 -22.18 44.96
CA LEU A 287 6.74 -22.95 43.72
C LEU A 287 7.34 -22.22 42.52
N LEU A 288 7.30 -20.89 42.52
CA LEU A 288 7.74 -20.07 41.39
C LEU A 288 9.22 -20.28 41.00
N PRO A 289 10.19 -20.35 41.94
CA PRO A 289 11.59 -20.65 41.58
C PRO A 289 11.76 -22.03 40.93
N ILE A 290 10.90 -22.99 41.26
CA ILE A 290 10.93 -24.34 40.67
C ILE A 290 10.46 -24.26 39.21
N PHE A 291 9.36 -23.56 38.95
CA PHE A 291 8.83 -23.37 37.59
C PHE A 291 9.77 -22.54 36.71
N MET A 292 10.41 -21.50 37.26
CA MET A 292 11.40 -20.71 36.52
C MET A 292 12.60 -21.57 36.10
N ASN A 293 13.12 -22.39 37.01
CA ASN A 293 14.23 -23.29 36.71
C ASN A 293 13.84 -24.39 35.70
N GLU A 294 12.59 -24.87 35.72
CA GLU A 294 12.09 -25.82 34.73
C GLU A 294 11.99 -25.20 33.32
N ILE A 295 11.57 -23.93 33.23
CA ILE A 295 11.49 -23.20 31.97
C ILE A 295 12.88 -22.88 31.42
N GLU A 296 13.81 -22.40 32.27
CA GLU A 296 15.19 -22.08 31.87
C GLU A 296 15.98 -23.31 31.40
N ASN A 297 15.71 -24.48 31.99
CA ASN A 297 16.35 -25.74 31.58
C ASN A 297 15.69 -26.40 30.36
N THR A 298 14.62 -25.81 29.80
CA THR A 298 14.02 -26.29 28.56
C THR A 298 14.84 -25.77 27.37
N PRO A 299 15.50 -26.64 26.58
CA PRO A 299 16.33 -26.20 25.44
C PRO A 299 15.47 -25.43 24.42
N GLY A 300 15.95 -24.26 23.97
CA GLY A 300 15.23 -23.43 23.00
C GLY A 300 14.16 -22.51 23.61
N TRP A 301 14.14 -22.28 24.93
CA TRP A 301 13.12 -21.43 25.54
C TRP A 301 13.08 -19.98 25.03
N GLU A 302 14.19 -19.47 24.46
CA GLU A 302 14.32 -18.18 23.77
C GLU A 302 14.03 -18.27 22.25
N ASP A 303 14.11 -19.47 21.65
CA ASP A 303 14.00 -19.73 20.20
C ASP A 303 12.90 -20.79 19.94
N ASP A 304 11.63 -20.45 20.21
CA ASP A 304 10.51 -21.26 19.74
C ASP A 304 10.15 -20.88 18.28
N THR A 305 11.05 -21.19 17.35
CA THR A 305 10.64 -21.58 15.99
C THR A 305 10.76 -23.09 15.91
N SER A 306 9.62 -23.77 16.06
CA SER A 306 9.52 -25.20 15.91
C SER A 306 9.99 -25.64 14.53
N ASP A 307 10.93 -26.58 14.46
CA ASP A 307 10.87 -27.70 13.51
C ASP A 307 11.90 -28.77 13.92
N THR A 308 11.39 -29.89 14.42
CA THR A 308 12.11 -31.16 14.41
C THR A 308 11.32 -32.16 13.61
N ASP A 309 11.81 -32.51 12.44
CA ASP A 309 11.77 -33.87 11.92
C ASP A 309 12.92 -34.08 10.93
N GLY A 310 13.68 -35.16 11.13
CA GLY A 310 14.83 -35.48 10.29
C GLY A 310 14.41 -36.20 9.00
N SER A 311 14.79 -35.65 7.84
CA SER A 311 15.22 -36.44 6.67
C SER A 311 15.85 -35.55 5.58
N ALA A 312 16.85 -36.12 4.89
CA ALA A 312 17.54 -35.62 3.69
C ALA A 312 18.38 -34.32 3.84
N PRO A 313 19.46 -34.15 3.05
CA PRO A 313 20.15 -32.88 2.96
C PRO A 313 19.16 -31.82 2.47
N ASP A 314 18.95 -30.81 3.29
CA ASP A 314 18.09 -29.67 3.01
C ASP A 314 18.71 -28.86 1.86
N TYR A 315 18.06 -28.89 0.71
CA TYR A 315 18.38 -28.03 -0.44
C TYR A 315 17.50 -26.77 -0.45
N SER A 316 16.64 -26.58 0.57
CA SER A 316 15.94 -25.33 0.74
C SER A 316 16.97 -24.26 1.09
N VAL A 317 16.95 -23.18 0.33
CA VAL A 317 17.73 -22.00 0.65
C VAL A 317 16.90 -21.24 1.66
N THR A 318 17.33 -21.29 2.92
CA THR A 318 16.92 -20.29 3.90
C THR A 318 17.43 -18.96 3.37
N PHE A 319 16.51 -18.12 2.90
CA PHE A 319 16.86 -16.76 2.54
C PHE A 319 17.38 -16.10 3.81
N LEU A 320 18.65 -15.69 3.77
CA LEU A 320 19.29 -14.88 4.80
C LEU A 320 18.73 -13.47 4.67
N ASP A 321 17.42 -13.34 4.90
CA ASP A 321 16.78 -12.06 5.11
C ASP A 321 17.15 -11.64 6.54
N ASP A 322 18.42 -11.26 6.72
CA ASP A 322 18.89 -10.58 7.92
C ASP A 322 17.99 -9.35 8.12
N ASP A 323 17.04 -9.49 9.04
CA ASP A 323 16.07 -8.49 9.44
C ASP A 323 15.37 -7.73 8.30
N ALA A 324 14.38 -8.36 7.65
CA ALA A 324 13.28 -7.63 7.00
C ALA A 324 12.52 -6.69 7.99
N ALA A 325 12.79 -6.82 9.30
CA ALA A 325 12.34 -5.91 10.35
C ALA A 325 13.18 -4.62 10.50
N THR A 326 14.38 -4.51 9.90
CA THR A 326 15.30 -3.36 10.18
C THR A 326 15.40 -2.32 9.07
N VAL A 327 15.00 -2.59 7.82
CA VAL A 327 14.90 -1.51 6.82
C VAL A 327 13.52 -0.86 6.90
N GLN A 328 13.32 -0.04 7.93
CA GLN A 328 12.14 0.81 8.01
C GLN A 328 12.20 1.87 6.91
N VAL A 329 11.26 1.78 5.96
CA VAL A 329 11.00 2.87 5.02
C VAL A 329 10.57 4.11 5.81
N VAL A 330 11.39 5.15 5.79
CA VAL A 330 11.12 6.42 6.46
C VAL A 330 10.36 7.32 5.48
N SER A 331 9.03 7.31 5.56
CA SER A 331 8.16 8.11 4.69
C SER A 331 8.46 9.62 4.74
N ASP A 332 8.91 10.13 5.89
CA ASP A 332 9.29 11.54 6.05
C ASP A 332 10.51 11.94 5.22
N ASN A 333 11.49 11.05 5.05
CA ASN A 333 12.66 11.29 4.20
C ASN A 333 12.23 11.41 2.72
N ILE A 334 11.24 10.62 2.31
CA ILE A 334 10.72 10.64 0.94
C ILE A 334 9.90 11.90 0.69
N ARG A 335 9.11 12.35 1.68
CA ARG A 335 8.40 13.65 1.61
C ARG A 335 9.37 14.82 1.58
N CYS A 336 10.46 14.75 2.34
CA CYS A 336 11.55 15.71 2.28
C CYS A 336 12.18 15.75 0.88
N ALA A 337 12.44 14.59 0.27
CA ALA A 337 12.90 14.51 -1.10
C ALA A 337 11.87 15.11 -2.07
N ALA A 338 10.57 14.83 -1.92
CA ALA A 338 9.51 15.43 -2.74
C ALA A 338 9.54 16.96 -2.71
N GLN A 339 9.67 17.53 -1.51
CA GLN A 339 9.81 18.97 -1.31
C GLN A 339 11.10 19.54 -1.92
N MET A 340 12.19 18.78 -1.83
CA MET A 340 13.45 19.18 -2.42
C MET A 340 13.42 19.14 -3.95
N PHE A 341 12.74 18.15 -4.55
CA PHE A 341 12.53 18.05 -5.99
C PHE A 341 11.78 19.27 -6.52
N TYR A 342 10.68 19.64 -5.86
CA TYR A 342 9.93 20.86 -6.18
C TYR A 342 10.83 22.11 -6.17
N SER A 343 11.64 22.23 -5.12
CA SER A 343 12.51 23.37 -4.90
C SER A 343 13.70 23.40 -5.87
N MET A 344 14.21 22.24 -6.28
CA MET A 344 15.26 22.09 -7.29
C MET A 344 14.77 22.51 -8.68
N THR A 345 13.60 22.02 -9.11
CA THR A 345 13.04 22.33 -10.43
C THR A 345 12.69 23.82 -10.57
N LEU A 346 12.08 24.43 -9.55
CA LEU A 346 11.78 25.87 -9.62
C LEU A 346 12.98 26.75 -9.28
N GLY A 347 13.84 26.32 -8.37
CA GLY A 347 14.98 27.10 -7.90
C GLY A 347 16.14 27.14 -8.90
N GLU A 348 16.61 25.98 -9.36
CA GLU A 348 17.80 25.88 -10.22
C GLU A 348 17.46 25.65 -11.70
N GLU A 349 16.48 24.82 -12.07
CA GLU A 349 16.15 24.63 -13.51
C GLU A 349 15.47 25.89 -14.09
N LEU A 350 14.53 26.49 -13.35
CA LEU A 350 13.92 27.76 -13.75
C LEU A 350 14.75 29.00 -13.32
N ASP A 351 15.75 28.80 -12.47
CA ASP A 351 16.71 29.83 -12.02
C ASP A 351 16.07 31.01 -11.26
N ILE A 352 15.00 30.74 -10.49
CA ILE A 352 14.24 31.79 -9.76
C ILE A 352 15.14 32.61 -8.82
N PHE A 353 16.11 31.97 -8.15
CA PHE A 353 16.99 32.67 -7.22
C PHE A 353 17.87 33.72 -7.93
N SER A 354 18.36 33.40 -9.14
CA SER A 354 19.17 34.33 -9.94
C SER A 354 18.29 35.40 -10.59
N VAL A 355 17.07 35.07 -11.00
CA VAL A 355 16.08 36.04 -11.51
C VAL A 355 15.77 37.11 -10.47
N VAL A 356 15.67 36.72 -9.20
CA VAL A 356 15.40 37.68 -8.11
C VAL A 356 16.63 38.53 -7.80
N ASN A 357 17.82 37.92 -7.78
CA ASN A 357 19.08 38.67 -7.68
C ASN A 357 19.23 39.68 -8.84
N PHE A 358 18.84 39.29 -10.05
CA PHE A 358 18.84 40.17 -11.22
C PHE A 358 17.80 41.28 -11.10
N PHE A 359 16.59 40.97 -10.63
CA PHE A 359 15.54 41.96 -10.36
C PHE A 359 16.03 43.01 -9.37
N THR A 360 16.61 42.59 -8.25
CA THR A 360 17.08 43.52 -7.22
C THR A 360 18.24 44.36 -7.72
N HIS A 361 19.22 43.75 -8.40
CA HIS A 361 20.36 44.49 -8.95
C HIS A 361 19.96 45.45 -10.08
N LYS A 362 19.10 45.04 -11.02
CA LYS A 362 18.71 45.88 -12.16
C LYS A 362 17.72 46.98 -11.79
N PHE A 363 16.73 46.70 -10.96
CA PHE A 363 15.64 47.64 -10.70
C PHE A 363 15.83 48.48 -9.44
N MET A 364 16.54 47.99 -8.41
CA MET A 364 16.84 48.80 -7.22
C MET A 364 18.12 49.63 -7.37
N VAL A 365 19.16 49.10 -8.01
CA VAL A 365 20.46 49.82 -8.13
C VAL A 365 20.51 50.74 -9.36
N ARG A 366 19.97 50.29 -10.51
CA ARG A 366 19.98 51.09 -11.76
C ARG A 366 18.70 51.89 -12.01
N GLY A 367 17.68 51.71 -11.16
CA GLY A 367 16.49 52.55 -11.05
C GLY A 367 15.49 52.40 -12.21
N ASN A 368 14.31 51.85 -11.92
CA ASN A 368 13.10 52.00 -12.77
C ASN A 368 11.78 51.56 -12.08
N ILE A 369 11.83 51.01 -10.85
CA ILE A 369 10.66 50.55 -10.10
C ILE A 369 10.64 51.25 -8.74
N GLN A 370 9.52 51.89 -8.41
CA GLN A 370 9.32 52.53 -7.12
C GLN A 370 8.49 51.61 -6.23
N ILE A 371 9.07 51.15 -5.13
CA ILE A 371 8.38 50.30 -4.15
C ILE A 371 7.82 51.21 -3.05
N SER A 372 6.49 51.34 -2.99
CA SER A 372 5.80 52.18 -2.01
C SER A 372 5.59 51.45 -0.68
N ASP A 373 5.44 50.13 -0.71
CA ASP A 373 5.27 49.34 0.50
C ASP A 373 6.55 49.25 1.34
N SER A 374 6.45 49.62 2.63
CA SER A 374 7.55 49.56 3.58
C SER A 374 7.95 48.12 3.90
N GLN A 375 6.98 47.21 3.97
CA GLN A 375 7.25 45.81 4.32
C GLN A 375 8.02 45.11 3.21
N LEU A 376 7.58 45.25 1.95
CA LEU A 376 8.32 44.72 0.80
C LEU A 376 9.75 45.29 0.71
N ARG A 377 9.93 46.56 1.05
CA ARG A 377 11.26 47.20 1.04
C ARG A 377 12.18 46.62 2.11
N GLU A 378 11.69 46.44 3.33
CA GLU A 378 12.43 45.80 4.42
C GLU A 378 12.76 44.35 4.08
N ASP A 379 11.79 43.60 3.53
CA ASP A 379 11.95 42.22 3.06
C ASP A 379 13.03 42.10 1.99
N LEU A 380 13.05 42.99 0.99
CA LEU A 380 14.08 43.02 -0.04
C LEU A 380 15.45 43.42 0.52
N GLN A 381 15.49 44.37 1.46
CA GLN A 381 16.73 44.79 2.09
C GLN A 381 17.35 43.65 2.91
N MET A 382 16.54 42.92 3.68
CA MET A 382 16.98 41.74 4.42
C MET A 382 17.45 40.64 3.47
N TYR A 383 16.69 40.36 2.40
CA TYR A 383 16.99 39.28 1.48
C TYR A 383 18.28 39.50 0.66
N VAL A 384 18.51 40.74 0.19
CA VAL A 384 19.64 41.06 -0.69
C VAL A 384 20.91 41.43 0.08
N PHE A 385 20.80 42.27 1.11
CA PHE A 385 21.97 42.80 1.81
C PHE A 385 22.34 42.00 3.05
N SER A 386 21.34 41.45 3.76
CA SER A 386 21.58 40.71 5.00
C SER A 386 21.61 39.19 4.78
N ASN A 387 21.35 38.70 3.56
CA ASN A 387 21.22 37.28 3.22
C ASN A 387 20.29 36.54 4.19
N LYS A 388 19.19 37.18 4.59
CA LYS A 388 18.22 36.65 5.56
C LYS A 388 16.80 36.90 5.08
N PHE A 389 15.87 36.04 5.45
CA PHE A 389 14.46 36.21 5.14
C PHE A 389 13.57 35.87 6.34
N PRO A 390 12.43 36.55 6.51
CA PRO A 390 11.45 36.18 7.51
C PRO A 390 10.72 34.91 7.07
N HIS A 391 10.72 33.91 7.95
CA HIS A 391 10.01 32.67 7.73
C HIS A 391 8.52 32.96 7.50
N PRO A 392 7.93 32.51 6.36
CA PRO A 392 6.56 32.85 5.98
C PRO A 392 5.47 32.53 7.01
N ARG A 393 5.70 31.55 7.88
CA ARG A 393 4.72 31.06 8.87
C ARG A 393 5.01 31.51 10.30
N THR A 394 6.28 31.60 10.68
CA THR A 394 6.68 31.87 12.07
C THR A 394 7.23 33.28 12.28
N GLY A 395 7.53 34.02 11.21
CA GLY A 395 8.13 35.37 11.28
C GLY A 395 9.56 35.39 11.81
N LYS A 396 10.16 34.23 12.11
CA LYS A 396 11.56 34.12 12.54
C LYS A 396 12.48 34.44 11.37
N ILE A 397 13.55 35.16 11.63
CA ILE A 397 14.54 35.50 10.61
C ILE A 397 15.47 34.29 10.40
N ILE A 398 15.51 33.76 9.18
CA ILE A 398 16.31 32.60 8.78
C ILE A 398 17.36 33.06 7.76
N GLU A 399 18.51 32.39 7.74
CA GLU A 399 19.58 32.65 6.77
C GLU A 399 19.25 32.05 5.39
N ARG A 400 19.61 32.79 4.35
CA ARG A 400 19.45 32.38 2.96
C ARG A 400 20.38 31.20 2.65
N THR A 401 19.89 30.23 1.89
CA THR A 401 20.70 29.10 1.44
C THR A 401 21.70 29.53 0.37
N ARG A 402 22.94 29.04 0.42
CA ARG A 402 23.93 29.39 -0.61
C ARG A 402 23.72 28.53 -1.86
N PRO A 403 23.97 29.05 -3.07
CA PRO A 403 23.84 28.27 -4.30
C PRO A 403 24.69 26.98 -4.32
N ALA A 404 25.92 27.05 -3.80
CA ALA A 404 26.80 25.89 -3.72
C ALA A 404 26.25 24.80 -2.79
N GLU A 405 25.71 25.19 -1.63
CA GLU A 405 25.09 24.28 -0.66
C GLU A 405 23.86 23.61 -1.25
N ARG A 406 22.95 24.38 -1.88
CA ARG A 406 21.77 23.81 -2.54
C ARG A 406 22.14 22.74 -3.56
N ARG A 407 23.09 23.04 -4.45
CA ARG A 407 23.53 22.10 -5.49
C ARG A 407 24.23 20.86 -4.91
N MET A 408 24.94 21.01 -3.79
CA MET A 408 25.51 19.86 -3.07
C MET A 408 24.42 18.90 -2.59
N PHE A 409 23.34 19.42 -1.98
CA PHE A 409 22.23 18.58 -1.51
C PHE A 409 21.39 17.99 -2.65
N TYR A 410 21.20 18.71 -3.75
CA TYR A 410 20.57 18.16 -4.95
C TYR A 410 21.41 17.02 -5.55
N LYS A 411 22.74 17.14 -5.52
CA LYS A 411 23.63 16.07 -5.94
C LYS A 411 23.63 14.89 -4.96
N GLN A 412 23.57 15.15 -3.65
CA GLN A 412 23.46 14.09 -2.64
C GLN A 412 22.21 13.22 -2.86
N VAL A 413 21.04 13.82 -3.04
CA VAL A 413 19.76 13.07 -3.06
C VAL A 413 19.35 12.61 -4.46
N PHE A 414 19.56 13.43 -5.50
CA PHE A 414 19.12 13.13 -6.86
C PHE A 414 20.26 12.91 -7.86
N ASN A 415 21.51 13.13 -7.45
CA ASN A 415 22.67 13.20 -8.34
C ASN A 415 22.44 14.18 -9.51
N TYR A 416 21.84 15.32 -9.18
CA TYR A 416 21.57 16.40 -10.11
C TYR A 416 22.64 17.50 -10.04
N GLY A 417 23.18 17.90 -11.19
CA GLY A 417 24.15 18.99 -11.33
C GLY A 417 25.61 18.62 -11.06
N ASN A 418 26.52 19.57 -11.33
CA ASN A 418 27.97 19.39 -11.27
C ASN A 418 28.62 19.96 -9.99
N ALA A 419 27.93 19.90 -8.85
CA ALA A 419 28.49 20.42 -7.60
C ALA A 419 29.67 19.59 -7.08
N ALA A 420 30.64 20.26 -6.45
CA ALA A 420 31.62 19.58 -5.61
C ALA A 420 30.91 19.07 -4.34
N VAL A 421 31.14 17.80 -4.01
CA VAL A 421 30.58 17.14 -2.82
C VAL A 421 31.77 16.82 -1.92
N THR A 422 31.62 17.03 -0.62
CA THR A 422 32.64 16.65 0.38
C THR A 422 32.77 15.13 0.44
N ASP A 423 33.97 14.62 0.70
CA ASP A 423 34.28 13.17 0.68
C ASP A 423 33.38 12.35 1.62
N ASP A 424 32.86 12.97 2.69
CA ASP A 424 31.98 12.33 3.68
C ASP A 424 30.51 12.18 3.23
N VAL A 425 30.12 12.77 2.09
CA VAL A 425 28.72 12.76 1.63
C VAL A 425 28.52 11.74 0.51
N VAL A 426 27.71 10.73 0.80
CA VAL A 426 27.37 9.66 -0.15
C VAL A 426 26.39 10.19 -1.20
N VAL A 427 26.86 10.28 -2.45
CA VAL A 427 26.07 10.70 -3.61
C VAL A 427 25.17 9.57 -4.09
N ASN A 428 23.88 9.85 -4.27
CA ASN A 428 22.89 8.91 -4.78
C ASN A 428 23.00 8.70 -6.30
N LYS A 429 23.96 7.88 -6.73
CA LYS A 429 24.19 7.58 -8.15
C LYS A 429 23.05 6.79 -8.80
N GLU A 430 22.20 6.15 -8.00
CA GLU A 430 21.18 5.22 -8.48
C GLU A 430 19.83 5.89 -8.74
N PHE A 431 19.52 7.00 -8.08
CA PHE A 431 18.25 7.71 -8.27
C PHE A 431 17.92 8.01 -9.74
N PRO A 432 18.83 8.55 -10.58
CA PRO A 432 18.52 8.80 -11.99
C PRO A 432 18.14 7.53 -12.76
N LYS A 433 18.70 6.38 -12.37
CA LYS A 433 18.38 5.07 -12.96
C LYS A 433 16.99 4.62 -12.53
N TYR A 434 16.69 4.64 -11.23
CA TYR A 434 15.37 4.23 -10.72
C TYR A 434 14.25 5.16 -11.18
N TRP A 435 14.47 6.47 -11.20
CA TRP A 435 13.52 7.45 -11.71
C TRP A 435 13.22 7.21 -13.19
N ARG A 436 14.24 6.90 -14.01
CA ARG A 436 14.05 6.54 -15.42
C ARG A 436 13.30 5.21 -15.58
N ILE A 437 13.62 4.20 -14.77
CA ILE A 437 12.91 2.91 -14.79
C ILE A 437 11.42 3.11 -14.50
N LEU A 438 11.08 3.88 -13.46
CA LEU A 438 9.70 4.22 -13.13
C LEU A 438 8.97 4.86 -14.31
N ILE A 439 9.56 5.89 -14.91
CA ILE A 439 9.00 6.58 -16.07
C ILE A 439 8.80 5.62 -17.25
N MET A 440 9.79 4.77 -17.56
CA MET A 440 9.71 3.82 -18.67
C MET A 440 8.66 2.73 -18.43
N GLU A 441 8.56 2.19 -17.21
CA GLU A 441 7.58 1.16 -16.88
C GLU A 441 6.15 1.72 -16.89
N VAL A 442 5.95 2.96 -16.43
CA VAL A 442 4.65 3.62 -16.55
C VAL A 442 4.30 3.92 -18.01
N ALA A 443 5.25 4.39 -18.81
CA ALA A 443 5.02 4.60 -20.25
C ALA A 443 4.67 3.29 -20.97
N ARG A 444 5.37 2.19 -20.68
CA ARG A 444 5.07 0.85 -21.20
C ARG A 444 3.70 0.35 -20.72
N TYR A 445 3.34 0.63 -19.47
CA TYR A 445 2.03 0.30 -18.93
C TYR A 445 0.93 1.03 -19.70
N ILE A 446 1.08 2.34 -19.95
CA ILE A 446 0.13 3.14 -20.73
C ILE A 446 0.02 2.62 -22.17
N GLN A 447 1.14 2.34 -22.84
CA GLN A 447 1.16 1.78 -24.20
C GLN A 447 0.44 0.43 -24.25
N ARG A 448 0.76 -0.50 -23.34
CA ARG A 448 0.08 -1.79 -23.25
C ARG A 448 -1.42 -1.66 -22.95
N ALA A 449 -1.81 -0.64 -22.19
CA ALA A 449 -3.20 -0.36 -21.89
C ALA A 449 -3.94 0.21 -23.11
N GLN A 450 -3.27 0.98 -23.96
CA GLN A 450 -3.82 1.57 -25.19
C GLN A 450 -3.86 0.56 -26.36
N ASP A 451 -2.82 -0.26 -26.51
CA ASP A 451 -2.67 -1.24 -27.60
C ASP A 451 -3.53 -2.49 -27.40
N SER A 452 -4.15 -2.64 -26.22
CA SER A 452 -4.93 -3.84 -25.92
C SER A 452 -6.23 -3.85 -26.73
N PRO A 453 -6.44 -4.82 -27.65
CA PRO A 453 -7.63 -4.87 -28.50
C PRO A 453 -8.92 -5.14 -27.71
N ASN A 454 -8.79 -5.57 -26.45
CA ASN A 454 -9.88 -5.62 -25.48
C ASN A 454 -9.60 -4.60 -24.36
N PRO A 455 -10.44 -3.56 -24.17
CA PRO A 455 -10.31 -2.62 -23.04
C PRO A 455 -10.46 -3.29 -21.65
N GLU A 456 -10.80 -4.57 -21.62
CA GLU A 456 -10.94 -5.44 -20.44
C GLU A 456 -9.68 -6.32 -20.18
N SER A 457 -8.66 -6.24 -21.03
CA SER A 457 -7.43 -7.05 -20.89
C SER A 457 -6.52 -6.45 -19.82
N TYR A 458 -6.10 -7.29 -18.87
CA TYR A 458 -5.30 -6.87 -17.73
C TYR A 458 -3.84 -6.60 -18.13
N VAL A 459 -3.38 -5.35 -17.95
CA VAL A 459 -1.96 -5.01 -17.98
C VAL A 459 -1.41 -5.13 -16.58
N SER A 460 -0.36 -5.95 -16.40
CA SER A 460 0.28 -6.12 -15.10
C SER A 460 0.80 -4.80 -14.53
N ARG A 461 0.45 -4.52 -13.27
CA ARG A 461 0.91 -3.34 -12.50
C ARG A 461 2.21 -3.61 -11.73
N GLN A 462 2.65 -4.87 -11.69
CA GLN A 462 3.76 -5.33 -10.85
C GLN A 462 5.06 -4.57 -11.15
N THR A 463 5.36 -4.32 -12.42
CA THR A 463 6.61 -3.64 -12.78
C THR A 463 6.62 -2.18 -12.35
N VAL A 464 5.45 -1.52 -12.31
CA VAL A 464 5.30 -0.17 -11.77
C VAL A 464 5.42 -0.19 -10.25
N MET A 465 4.81 -1.16 -9.56
CA MET A 465 4.88 -1.30 -8.11
C MET A 465 6.32 -1.57 -7.63
N GLN A 466 7.04 -2.48 -8.29
CA GLN A 466 8.46 -2.73 -8.01
C GLN A 466 9.30 -1.47 -8.20
N ALA A 467 9.08 -0.72 -9.28
CA ALA A 467 9.81 0.51 -9.54
C ALA A 467 9.52 1.60 -8.47
N VAL A 468 8.31 1.60 -7.91
CA VAL A 468 7.94 2.48 -6.78
C VAL A 468 8.66 2.05 -5.51
N GLU A 469 8.69 0.76 -5.19
CA GLU A 469 9.36 0.22 -4.00
C GLU A 469 10.88 0.45 -4.04
N ASP A 470 11.52 0.20 -5.18
CA ASP A 470 12.95 0.46 -5.38
C ASP A 470 13.27 1.95 -5.13
N LEU A 471 12.40 2.85 -5.62
CA LEU A 471 12.57 4.30 -5.41
C LEU A 471 12.29 4.71 -3.96
N GLN A 472 11.32 4.04 -3.31
CA GLN A 472 10.96 4.25 -1.92
C GLN A 472 12.14 3.94 -1.00
N TYR A 473 12.79 2.80 -1.21
CA TYR A 473 13.99 2.38 -0.49
C TYR A 473 15.18 3.34 -0.72
N ASN A 474 15.45 3.68 -1.98
CA ASN A 474 16.54 4.56 -2.35
C ASN A 474 16.40 5.96 -1.70
N LEU A 475 15.21 6.56 -1.77
CA LEU A 475 14.96 7.89 -1.20
C LEU A 475 14.95 7.90 0.33
N SER A 476 14.44 6.82 0.95
CA SER A 476 14.50 6.65 2.41
C SER A 476 15.94 6.71 2.94
N THR A 477 16.88 6.12 2.20
CA THR A 477 18.29 6.03 2.58
C THR A 477 19.05 7.34 2.32
N HIS A 478 18.87 7.92 1.14
CA HIS A 478 19.69 9.05 0.68
C HIS A 478 19.18 10.44 1.08
N CYS A 479 17.90 10.59 1.44
CA CYS A 479 17.35 11.83 1.97
C CYS A 479 17.35 11.83 3.51
N SER A 480 18.53 11.67 4.10
CA SER A 480 18.72 11.58 5.55
C SER A 480 19.71 12.63 6.07
N GLY A 481 19.74 12.85 7.39
CA GLY A 481 20.64 13.79 8.05
C GLY A 481 20.37 15.27 7.70
N MET A 482 21.41 16.00 7.29
CA MET A 482 21.31 17.44 7.03
C MET A 482 20.39 17.80 5.84
N ALA A 483 20.16 16.85 4.92
CA ALA A 483 19.21 17.01 3.82
C ALA A 483 17.78 17.26 4.34
N ASN A 484 17.39 16.60 5.44
CA ASN A 484 16.09 16.80 6.09
C ASN A 484 15.94 18.16 6.77
N VAL A 485 17.05 18.77 7.18
CA VAL A 485 17.04 20.09 7.82
C VAL A 485 17.01 21.19 6.76
N ILE A 486 17.76 21.02 5.67
CA ILE A 486 17.95 22.07 4.67
C ILE A 486 16.80 22.14 3.66
N SER A 487 16.17 21.03 3.29
CA SER A 487 15.09 21.00 2.29
C SER A 487 13.91 21.90 2.67
N PRO A 488 13.40 21.89 3.93
CA PRO A 488 12.38 22.84 4.36
C PRO A 488 12.82 24.30 4.23
N ILE A 489 14.08 24.62 4.56
CA ILE A 489 14.63 25.98 4.50
C ILE A 489 14.69 26.46 3.05
N ILE A 490 15.16 25.62 2.12
CA ILE A 490 15.20 25.95 0.68
C ILE A 490 13.78 26.22 0.16
N TYR A 491 12.81 25.39 0.55
CA TYR A 491 11.42 25.58 0.15
C TYR A 491 10.83 26.86 0.73
N ASP A 492 11.10 27.17 2.00
CA ASP A 492 10.62 28.40 2.63
C ASP A 492 11.25 29.65 1.99
N GLU A 493 12.53 29.60 1.59
CA GLU A 493 13.18 30.64 0.80
C GLU A 493 12.47 30.82 -0.55
N LEU A 494 12.25 29.72 -1.27
CA LEU A 494 11.55 29.73 -2.56
C LEU A 494 10.12 30.27 -2.43
N TYR A 495 9.39 29.84 -1.40
CA TYR A 495 8.03 30.29 -1.11
C TYR A 495 8.03 31.79 -0.81
N PHE A 496 8.94 32.26 0.05
CA PHE A 496 9.10 33.67 0.37
C PHE A 496 9.33 34.48 -0.91
N VAL A 497 10.29 34.06 -1.74
CA VAL A 497 10.62 34.73 -3.00
C VAL A 497 9.43 34.79 -3.96
N ILE A 498 8.72 33.68 -4.17
CA ILE A 498 7.59 33.64 -5.10
C ILE A 498 6.40 34.44 -4.54
N LYS A 499 6.01 34.21 -3.28
CA LYS A 499 4.78 34.79 -2.72
C LYS A 499 4.94 36.23 -2.23
N ARG A 500 6.04 36.55 -1.56
CA ARG A 500 6.25 37.87 -0.94
C ARG A 500 6.90 38.86 -1.90
N ILE A 501 7.82 38.42 -2.76
CA ILE A 501 8.50 39.31 -3.71
C ILE A 501 7.82 39.27 -5.09
N LEU A 502 7.91 38.15 -5.81
CA LEU A 502 7.53 38.10 -7.24
C LEU A 502 6.03 38.24 -7.48
N ASN A 503 5.19 37.78 -6.55
CA ASN A 503 3.74 37.90 -6.62
C ASN A 503 3.19 39.15 -5.90
N HIS A 504 4.07 40.07 -5.46
CA HIS A 504 3.62 41.29 -4.80
C HIS A 504 2.84 42.18 -5.79
N PRO A 505 1.66 42.72 -5.42
CA PRO A 505 0.81 43.49 -6.34
C PRO A 505 1.52 44.71 -6.94
N GLU A 506 2.45 45.35 -6.22
CA GLU A 506 3.23 46.47 -6.76
C GLU A 506 4.21 46.03 -7.86
N ILE A 507 4.90 44.91 -7.64
CA ILE A 507 5.88 44.36 -8.58
C ILE A 507 5.17 43.87 -9.84
N VAL A 508 4.06 43.15 -9.67
CA VAL A 508 3.24 42.65 -10.78
C VAL A 508 2.70 43.80 -11.64
N LYS A 509 2.17 44.87 -11.02
CA LYS A 509 1.63 46.03 -11.76
C LYS A 509 2.69 46.78 -12.55
N GLN A 510 3.90 46.91 -12.02
CA GLN A 510 4.97 47.68 -12.65
C GLN A 510 5.71 46.89 -13.74
N LEU A 511 5.91 45.58 -13.56
CA LEU A 511 6.59 44.73 -14.55
C LEU A 511 5.64 44.17 -15.62
N VAL A 512 4.37 43.93 -15.28
CA VAL A 512 3.37 43.33 -16.18
C VAL A 512 2.04 44.10 -16.10
N PRO A 513 1.95 45.32 -16.69
CA PRO A 513 0.78 46.19 -16.58
C PRO A 513 -0.50 45.61 -17.23
N ALA A 514 -0.38 44.60 -18.10
CA ALA A 514 -1.49 43.95 -18.80
C ALA A 514 -2.27 42.91 -17.94
N GLY A 515 -1.98 42.80 -16.64
CA GLY A 515 -2.60 41.78 -15.78
C GLY A 515 -1.91 40.42 -15.93
N GLY A 516 -1.09 40.08 -14.95
CA GLY A 516 -0.29 38.86 -14.95
C GLY A 516 -0.21 38.21 -13.58
N ASN A 517 0.27 36.97 -13.57
CA ASN A 517 0.68 36.25 -12.36
C ASN A 517 2.22 36.30 -12.25
N TRP A 518 2.78 35.83 -11.13
CA TRP A 518 4.23 35.77 -10.92
C TRP A 518 4.99 35.05 -12.04
N TRP A 519 4.35 34.11 -12.76
CA TRP A 519 4.88 33.45 -13.96
C TRP A 519 5.36 34.45 -15.03
N LYS A 520 4.50 35.40 -15.41
CA LYS A 520 4.83 36.41 -16.43
C LYS A 520 5.92 37.35 -15.94
N VAL A 521 5.96 37.62 -14.64
CA VAL A 521 7.02 38.44 -14.02
C VAL A 521 8.37 37.73 -14.18
N VAL A 522 8.44 36.43 -13.86
CA VAL A 522 9.66 35.62 -14.04
C VAL A 522 10.05 35.55 -15.52
N GLU A 523 9.11 35.36 -16.45
CA GLU A 523 9.41 35.33 -17.90
C GLU A 523 10.04 36.63 -18.38
N MET A 524 9.49 37.78 -17.99
CA MET A 524 10.01 39.09 -18.35
C MET A 524 11.39 39.36 -17.75
N LEU A 525 11.60 38.98 -16.48
CA LEU A 525 12.89 39.16 -15.82
C LEU A 525 13.96 38.22 -16.39
N TYR A 526 13.59 36.98 -16.69
CA TYR A 526 14.49 36.00 -17.31
C TYR A 526 14.84 36.39 -18.75
N GLU A 527 13.88 36.93 -19.52
CA GLU A 527 14.15 37.55 -20.84
C GLU A 527 15.13 38.71 -20.70
N GLY A 528 15.02 39.51 -19.64
CA GLY A 528 15.98 40.56 -19.34
C GLY A 528 17.38 40.06 -18.96
N MET A 529 17.50 38.85 -18.42
CA MET A 529 18.74 38.27 -17.90
C MET A 529 19.49 37.45 -18.97
N LYS A 530 18.78 36.57 -19.68
CA LYS A 530 19.34 35.60 -20.63
C LYS A 530 18.85 35.79 -22.07
N HIS A 531 18.05 36.83 -22.35
CA HIS A 531 17.45 37.09 -23.67
C HIS A 531 16.62 35.94 -24.24
N GLN A 532 16.09 35.09 -23.35
CA GLN A 532 15.25 33.95 -23.68
C GLN A 532 13.97 34.01 -22.84
N ARG A 533 12.84 33.59 -23.40
CA ARG A 533 11.60 33.42 -22.62
C ARG A 533 11.49 31.97 -22.15
N PRO A 534 11.66 31.69 -20.83
CA PRO A 534 11.43 30.35 -20.31
C PRO A 534 9.94 30.05 -20.34
N LYS A 535 9.55 28.78 -20.53
CA LYS A 535 8.14 28.37 -20.42
C LYS A 535 7.85 28.10 -18.94
N THR A 536 7.64 29.16 -18.16
CA THR A 536 7.51 29.08 -16.68
C THR A 536 6.41 28.13 -16.23
N THR A 537 5.30 28.09 -16.98
CA THR A 537 4.16 27.19 -16.72
C THR A 537 4.54 25.72 -16.82
N ILE A 538 5.41 25.35 -17.76
CA ILE A 538 5.84 23.96 -17.95
C ILE A 538 6.78 23.53 -16.83
N HIS A 539 7.76 24.38 -16.46
CA HIS A 539 8.62 24.11 -15.30
C HIS A 539 7.82 24.00 -14.00
N TYR A 540 6.80 24.85 -13.82
CA TYR A 540 5.90 24.76 -12.67
C TYR A 540 5.10 23.45 -12.66
N ASN A 541 4.56 23.03 -13.80
CA ASN A 541 3.85 21.77 -13.92
C ASN A 541 4.78 20.58 -13.65
N LYS A 542 6.00 20.58 -14.20
CA LYS A 542 7.04 19.57 -13.90
C LYS A 542 7.33 19.49 -12.41
N ALA A 543 7.54 20.63 -11.75
CA ALA A 543 7.81 20.68 -10.32
C ALA A 543 6.64 20.14 -9.49
N LYS A 544 5.42 20.57 -9.80
CA LYS A 544 4.20 20.13 -9.12
C LYS A 544 3.97 18.63 -9.27
N LEU A 545 4.07 18.12 -10.50
CA LEU A 545 3.83 16.70 -10.78
C LEU A 545 4.93 15.82 -10.17
N GLY A 546 6.18 16.25 -10.23
CA GLY A 546 7.28 15.53 -9.55
C GLY A 546 7.10 15.46 -8.03
N TYR A 547 6.62 16.54 -7.41
CA TYR A 547 6.22 16.53 -5.99
C TYR A 547 5.08 15.56 -5.72
N GLU A 548 4.02 15.58 -6.52
CA GLU A 548 2.85 14.70 -6.36
C GLU A 548 3.22 13.22 -6.55
N ILE A 549 4.12 12.90 -7.50
CA ILE A 549 4.64 11.55 -7.73
C ILE A 549 5.43 11.09 -6.51
N LEU A 550 6.44 11.86 -6.07
CA LEU A 550 7.28 11.48 -4.93
C LEU A 550 6.49 11.41 -3.61
N ASN A 551 5.49 12.27 -3.43
CA ASN A 551 4.59 12.20 -2.27
C ASN A 551 3.68 10.97 -2.33
N SER A 552 3.23 10.57 -3.52
CA SER A 552 2.47 9.32 -3.70
C SER A 552 3.33 8.08 -3.41
N ILE A 553 4.64 8.16 -3.69
CA ILE A 553 5.63 7.11 -3.34
C ILE A 553 5.88 7.09 -1.82
N ALA A 554 5.86 8.24 -1.16
CA ALA A 554 5.97 8.29 0.31
C ALA A 554 4.75 7.66 1.00
N ASP A 555 3.55 7.86 0.45
CA ASP A 555 2.28 7.30 0.95
C ASP A 555 2.00 5.89 0.38
N TYR A 556 2.95 5.31 -0.37
CA TYR A 556 2.80 3.99 -0.96
C TYR A 556 2.72 2.92 0.13
N ASN A 557 1.62 2.16 0.09
CA ASN A 557 1.44 0.92 0.83
C ASN A 557 0.87 -0.11 -0.17
N PRO A 558 1.52 -1.28 -0.33
CA PRO A 558 1.10 -2.31 -1.30
C PRO A 558 -0.39 -2.62 -1.26
N THR A 559 -1.00 -2.70 -0.07
CA THR A 559 -2.41 -3.05 0.08
C THR A 559 -3.38 -1.95 -0.35
N THR A 560 -2.95 -0.69 -0.32
CA THR A 560 -3.79 0.47 -0.67
C THR A 560 -3.50 1.04 -2.05
N PHE A 561 -2.31 0.77 -2.59
CA PHE A 561 -1.92 1.21 -3.93
C PHE A 561 -2.52 0.34 -5.04
N GLU A 562 -3.03 -0.85 -4.68
CA GLU A 562 -3.84 -1.69 -5.56
C GLU A 562 -5.23 -1.10 -5.88
N ASP A 563 -5.68 -0.07 -5.15
CA ASP A 563 -6.93 0.63 -5.46
C ASP A 563 -6.86 1.35 -6.81
N ASP A 564 -7.76 0.98 -7.73
CA ASP A 564 -7.81 1.49 -9.11
C ASP A 564 -7.82 3.03 -9.19
N LYS A 565 -8.47 3.70 -8.23
CA LYS A 565 -8.52 5.17 -8.20
C LYS A 565 -7.16 5.79 -7.89
N ARG A 566 -6.42 5.21 -6.93
CA ARG A 566 -5.11 5.71 -6.51
C ARG A 566 -4.06 5.40 -7.57
N PHE A 567 -4.10 4.18 -8.11
CA PHE A 567 -3.20 3.79 -9.19
C PHE A 567 -3.44 4.60 -10.46
N SER A 568 -4.69 4.79 -10.89
CA SER A 568 -5.02 5.61 -12.07
C SER A 568 -4.59 7.08 -11.89
N ALA A 569 -4.82 7.66 -10.70
CA ALA A 569 -4.35 9.01 -10.39
C ALA A 569 -2.81 9.11 -10.44
N PHE A 570 -2.10 8.12 -9.90
CA PHE A 570 -0.65 8.05 -9.97
C PHE A 570 -0.14 7.99 -11.41
N ILE A 571 -0.69 7.07 -12.22
CA ILE A 571 -0.33 6.94 -13.64
C ILE A 571 -0.62 8.22 -14.41
N SER A 572 -1.78 8.86 -14.16
CA SER A 572 -2.12 10.15 -14.78
C SER A 572 -1.14 11.26 -14.43
N ASN A 573 -0.63 11.29 -13.19
CA ASN A 573 0.37 12.28 -12.77
C ASN A 573 1.73 12.02 -13.44
N VAL A 574 2.13 10.75 -13.57
CA VAL A 574 3.37 10.37 -14.28
C VAL A 574 3.26 10.65 -15.78
N ASP A 575 2.12 10.37 -16.41
CA ASP A 575 1.88 10.69 -17.84
C ASP A 575 1.98 12.20 -18.09
N ALA A 576 1.28 13.00 -17.29
CA ALA A 576 1.38 14.46 -17.34
C ALA A 576 2.82 14.94 -17.11
N PHE A 577 3.58 14.27 -16.24
CA PHE A 577 4.99 14.59 -15.99
C PHE A 577 5.85 14.29 -17.22
N ILE A 578 5.67 13.13 -17.87
CA ILE A 578 6.38 12.75 -19.10
C ILE A 578 6.13 13.79 -20.20
N ILE A 579 4.87 14.20 -20.39
CA ILE A 579 4.51 15.22 -21.39
C ILE A 579 5.20 16.55 -21.06
N SER A 580 5.18 16.98 -19.80
CA SER A 580 5.83 18.23 -19.39
C SER A 580 7.35 18.20 -19.59
N GLN A 581 7.98 17.04 -19.36
CA GLN A 581 9.41 16.87 -19.54
C GLN A 581 9.80 16.78 -21.03
N ALA A 582 9.02 16.08 -21.85
CA ALA A 582 9.22 16.02 -23.30
C ALA A 582 9.12 17.42 -23.94
N GLN A 583 8.17 18.25 -23.51
CA GLN A 583 8.02 19.63 -23.99
C GLN A 583 9.21 20.53 -23.63
N LEU A 584 9.93 20.23 -22.54
CA LEU A 584 11.14 20.96 -22.16
C LEU A 584 12.35 20.46 -22.96
N GLN A 585 12.49 19.15 -23.14
CA GLN A 585 13.59 18.55 -23.91
C GLN A 585 13.55 18.94 -25.39
N GLN A 586 12.37 18.91 -26.02
CA GLN A 586 12.20 19.35 -27.41
C GLN A 586 12.67 20.80 -27.60
N LYS A 587 12.40 21.67 -26.61
CA LYS A 587 12.85 23.06 -26.66
C LYS A 587 14.38 23.18 -26.53
N GLU A 588 15.01 22.37 -25.68
CA GLU A 588 16.48 22.35 -25.58
C GLU A 588 17.14 21.86 -26.86
N GLU A 589 16.56 20.87 -27.54
CA GLU A 589 17.00 20.38 -28.85
C GLU A 589 16.85 21.46 -29.93
N ASP A 590 15.68 22.08 -30.05
CA ASP A 590 15.42 23.19 -30.98
C ASP A 590 16.40 24.37 -30.74
N GLU A 591 16.69 24.71 -29.48
CA GLU A 591 17.64 25.77 -29.13
C GLU A 591 19.09 25.40 -29.47
N ASN A 592 19.48 24.13 -29.29
CA ASN A 592 20.81 23.64 -29.66
C ASN A 592 20.99 23.59 -31.18
N GLU A 593 19.97 23.20 -31.92
CA GLU A 593 19.97 23.23 -33.39
C GLU A 593 20.02 24.67 -33.92
N GLU A 594 19.28 25.60 -33.33
CA GLU A 594 19.36 27.02 -33.69
C GLU A 594 20.72 27.64 -33.38
N ARG A 595 21.34 27.29 -32.25
CA ARG A 595 22.71 27.73 -31.91
C ARG A 595 23.72 27.13 -32.87
N GLY A 596 23.62 25.83 -33.17
CA GLY A 596 24.45 25.16 -34.16
C GLY A 596 24.35 25.81 -35.54
N ASN A 597 23.14 26.12 -35.99
CA ASN A 597 22.91 26.83 -37.26
C ASN A 597 23.43 28.28 -37.25
N ARG A 598 23.32 29.00 -36.12
CA ARG A 598 23.90 30.34 -35.99
C ARG A 598 25.42 30.31 -36.01
N ASP A 599 26.03 29.35 -35.32
CA ASP A 599 27.48 29.18 -35.31
C ASP A 599 28.00 28.70 -36.67
N TYR A 600 27.26 27.84 -37.37
CA TYR A 600 27.58 27.43 -38.75
C TYR A 600 27.53 28.61 -39.72
N ARG A 601 26.44 29.40 -39.70
CA ARG A 601 26.29 30.63 -40.50
C ARG A 601 27.32 31.71 -40.15
N ARG A 602 27.76 31.78 -38.90
CA ARG A 602 28.83 32.69 -38.47
C ARG A 602 30.20 32.23 -38.98
N ARG A 603 30.43 30.91 -39.02
CA ARG A 603 31.65 30.31 -39.57
C ARG A 603 31.73 30.47 -41.08
N GLU A 604 30.62 30.27 -41.82
CA GLU A 604 30.54 30.55 -43.25
C GLU A 604 30.82 32.03 -43.56
N ARG A 605 30.24 32.98 -42.80
CA ARG A 605 30.54 34.41 -42.98
C ARG A 605 31.97 34.82 -42.63
N HIS A 606 32.64 34.07 -41.75
CA HIS A 606 34.06 34.30 -41.46
C HIS A 606 34.96 33.68 -42.53
N ALA A 607 34.58 32.53 -43.10
CA ALA A 607 35.28 31.91 -44.22
C ALA A 607 35.15 32.75 -45.51
N GLU A 608 33.98 33.32 -45.79
CA GLU A 608 33.78 34.25 -46.93
C GLU A 608 34.57 35.56 -46.74
N LYS A 609 34.80 36.01 -45.50
CA LYS A 609 35.63 37.19 -45.22
C LYS A 609 37.13 36.92 -45.33
N GLU A 610 37.58 35.71 -45.01
CA GLU A 610 38.99 35.33 -45.17
C GLU A 610 39.35 35.07 -46.65
N GLU A 611 38.39 34.68 -47.49
CA GLU A 611 38.59 34.57 -48.96
C GLU A 611 38.64 35.93 -49.67
N ASP A 612 38.04 36.99 -49.10
CA ASP A 612 38.05 38.35 -49.68
C ASP A 612 39.25 39.22 -49.22
N GLU A 613 39.99 38.81 -48.18
CA GLU A 613 41.12 39.59 -47.63
C GLU A 613 42.52 39.11 -48.07
N ASP A 614 42.63 38.04 -48.87
CA ASP A 614 43.94 37.50 -49.33
C ASP A 614 44.52 38.22 -50.58
N ALA A 615 44.09 39.46 -50.81
CA ALA A 615 44.60 40.33 -51.88
C ALA A 615 44.97 41.73 -51.37
N THR A 616 45.86 41.86 -50.37
CA THR A 616 46.86 42.96 -50.31
C THR A 616 47.93 42.79 -49.20
N GLU A 617 49.19 42.70 -49.63
CA GLU A 617 50.49 43.05 -49.02
C GLU A 617 50.77 43.03 -47.48
N LYS A 618 51.60 42.04 -47.10
CA LYS A 618 52.81 42.03 -46.22
C LYS A 618 53.13 43.17 -45.20
N LEU A 619 53.40 42.69 -43.96
CA LEU A 619 54.40 43.05 -42.90
C LEU A 619 54.06 44.14 -41.84
N PRO A 620 54.69 44.12 -40.62
CA PRO A 620 54.79 43.06 -39.61
C PRO A 620 54.31 43.52 -38.21
N THR A 621 54.22 42.59 -37.26
CA THR A 621 53.82 42.75 -35.84
C THR A 621 54.64 43.78 -35.03
N PRO A 622 54.06 44.31 -33.93
CA PRO A 622 54.61 43.91 -32.63
C PRO A 622 53.54 43.65 -31.55
N SER A 623 53.81 42.66 -30.68
CA SER A 623 53.21 42.53 -29.34
C SER A 623 53.60 43.75 -28.47
N PRO A 624 52.80 44.24 -27.50
CA PRO A 624 52.59 43.58 -26.20
C PRO A 624 51.15 43.82 -25.64
N SER A 625 50.62 43.22 -24.58
CA SER A 625 51.11 43.14 -23.20
C SER A 625 50.08 42.37 -22.36
N ALA A 626 50.57 41.75 -21.30
CA ALA A 626 49.77 41.14 -20.25
C ALA A 626 48.89 42.18 -19.54
N GLY A 627 47.62 41.85 -19.34
CA GLY A 627 46.71 42.58 -18.47
C GLY A 627 45.76 41.57 -17.83
N LYS A 628 46.05 41.20 -16.59
CA LYS A 628 45.08 40.61 -15.67
C LYS A 628 44.02 41.68 -15.40
N ASP A 629 42.75 41.36 -15.65
CA ASP A 629 41.61 41.90 -14.93
C ASP A 629 41.01 40.65 -14.27
N GLU A 630 41.17 40.40 -12.97
CA GLU A 630 40.68 41.18 -11.81
C GLU A 630 39.19 41.49 -12.00
N TRP A 631 38.36 41.11 -11.02
CA TRP A 631 36.88 41.00 -11.06
C TRP A 631 36.32 39.62 -11.42
N ASP A 632 36.71 38.63 -10.60
CA ASP A 632 35.92 37.41 -10.37
C ASP A 632 35.33 37.54 -8.95
N PHE A 633 34.00 37.65 -8.84
CA PHE A 633 33.21 37.58 -7.60
C PHE A 633 31.92 36.80 -7.84
#